data_AF-A0A8X7UEE3-F1
#
_entry.id   AF-A0A8X7UEE3-F1
#
_cell.length_a   1.000
_cell.length_b   1.000
_cell.length_c   1.000
_cell.angle_alpha   90.00
_cell.angle_beta   90.00
_cell.angle_gamma   90.00
#
_symmetry.space_group_name_H-M   'P 1'
#
loop_
_entity.id
_entity.type
_entity.pdbx_description
1 polymer ?
#
loop_
_entity_poly.entity_id
_entity_poly.type
_entity_poly.pdbx_seq_one_letter_code
_entity_poly.pdbx_strand_id
1 'polypeptide(L)'
;MEEVEAAYEWVEKKLVYRPPMKGWQSALKDGLLEAGVLPYNGFTLDHIYGTKIGVMLFDREGQKHSVVELLKYANSDTIVVYLYAYVHKILFTTKGRPKPKASGVIYQDADRVFHKAELVNKAMNEAHKINRVVLDNPMVGQGMGDNLMNIVVVPFPQPVGVSLLEVVGITKFDSFSEYCAGLSLSYNLTRRSQNHIIEVINSNAFFNYKYTNATAHELFNLMLDIPTNLRPRHVTSTLNLTQFCIDTVMTIWHYHGGCQVGRVVDKNYKVLGIDALRVIDGSTFLKSPGTNLQATVMMLGRYMGQRILRERDEVGEKNEKDLSVSPIEDETNLCSSFPKNKL
;
A
#
# COMPACT_ATOMS: atom_id res chain seq x y z
N MET A 1 -4.49 19.20 6.74
CA MET A 1 -5.25 17.97 7.07
C MET A 1 -6.41 17.77 6.10
N GLU A 2 -7.19 18.83 5.82
CA GLU A 2 -8.31 18.84 4.87
C GLU A 2 -7.97 18.34 3.44
N GLU A 3 -6.82 18.73 2.88
CA GLU A 3 -6.44 18.31 1.53
C GLU A 3 -6.18 16.80 1.39
N VAL A 4 -5.66 16.17 2.45
CA VAL A 4 -5.38 14.72 2.46
C VAL A 4 -6.71 13.97 2.51
N GLU A 5 -7.64 14.44 3.34
CA GLU A 5 -8.99 13.88 3.44
C GLU A 5 -9.76 14.03 2.12
N ALA A 6 -9.71 15.21 1.49
CA ALA A 6 -10.32 15.44 0.18
C ALA A 6 -9.74 14.53 -0.91
N ALA A 7 -8.46 14.19 -0.84
CA ALA A 7 -7.84 13.25 -1.77
C ALA A 7 -8.30 11.80 -1.53
N TYR A 8 -8.47 11.38 -0.26
CA TYR A 8 -9.08 10.09 0.08
C TYR A 8 -10.52 10.01 -0.43
N GLU A 9 -11.37 10.96 -0.07
CA GLU A 9 -12.79 11.00 -0.47
C GLU A 9 -12.95 10.95 -2.00
N TRP A 10 -12.05 11.62 -2.72
CA TRP A 10 -12.05 11.56 -4.18
C TRP A 10 -11.79 10.14 -4.69
N VAL A 11 -10.78 9.44 -4.18
CA VAL A 11 -10.47 8.06 -4.57
C VAL A 11 -11.61 7.12 -4.19
N GLU A 12 -12.11 7.24 -2.96
CA GLU A 12 -13.19 6.43 -2.42
C GLU A 12 -14.45 6.56 -3.29
N LYS A 13 -14.88 7.78 -3.59
CA LYS A 13 -16.04 8.04 -4.46
C LYS A 13 -15.91 7.46 -5.87
N LYS A 14 -14.68 7.25 -6.37
CA LYS A 14 -14.44 6.82 -7.75
C LYS A 14 -14.20 5.33 -7.93
N LEU A 15 -13.69 4.63 -6.91
CA LEU A 15 -13.17 3.27 -7.08
C LEU A 15 -13.64 2.25 -6.05
N VAL A 16 -14.15 2.67 -4.90
CA VAL A 16 -14.40 1.74 -3.80
C VAL A 16 -15.88 1.47 -3.62
N TYR A 17 -16.20 0.22 -3.31
CA TYR A 17 -17.55 -0.27 -3.15
C TYR A 17 -17.72 -0.92 -1.79
N ARG A 18 -18.95 -0.84 -1.28
CA ARG A 18 -19.34 -1.56 -0.06
C ARG A 18 -19.60 -3.02 -0.41
N PRO A 19 -18.97 -3.98 0.29
CA PRO A 19 -19.19 -5.40 0.04
C PRO A 19 -20.61 -5.86 0.38
N PRO A 20 -21.11 -6.91 -0.30
CA PRO A 20 -22.47 -7.41 -0.10
C PRO A 20 -22.64 -8.19 1.21
N MET A 21 -21.56 -8.62 1.87
CA MET A 21 -21.58 -9.32 3.16
C MET A 21 -22.46 -10.56 3.15
N LYS A 22 -21.99 -11.63 2.50
CA LYS A 22 -22.75 -12.89 2.33
C LYS A 22 -22.01 -14.09 2.92
N GLY A 23 -22.79 -15.07 3.38
CA GLY A 23 -22.32 -16.41 3.74
C GLY A 23 -21.14 -16.40 4.72
N TRP A 24 -19.98 -16.84 4.23
CA TRP A 24 -18.73 -16.95 4.99
C TRP A 24 -18.31 -15.65 5.69
N GLN A 25 -18.42 -14.50 5.02
CA GLN A 25 -17.98 -13.22 5.60
C GLN A 25 -18.85 -12.80 6.79
N SER A 26 -20.15 -13.12 6.76
CA SER A 26 -21.04 -12.86 7.89
C SER A 26 -20.65 -13.70 9.11
N ALA A 27 -20.39 -14.99 8.90
CA ALA A 27 -19.92 -15.90 9.94
C ALA A 27 -18.54 -15.50 10.48
N LEU A 28 -17.64 -15.05 9.60
CA LEU A 28 -16.35 -14.49 9.99
C LEU A 28 -16.50 -13.31 10.95
N LYS A 29 -17.33 -12.33 10.58
CA LYS A 29 -17.61 -11.18 11.43
C LYS A 29 -18.16 -11.63 12.79
N ASP A 30 -19.12 -12.54 12.84
CA ASP A 30 -19.66 -13.04 14.11
C ASP A 30 -18.61 -13.80 14.93
N GLY A 31 -17.77 -14.63 14.30
CA GLY A 31 -16.68 -15.35 14.95
C GLY A 31 -15.60 -14.44 15.53
N LEU A 32 -15.22 -13.36 14.83
CA LEU A 32 -14.31 -12.33 15.35
C LEU A 32 -14.87 -11.64 16.60
N LEU A 33 -16.18 -11.38 16.63
CA LEU A 33 -16.85 -10.79 17.79
C LEU A 33 -16.92 -11.77 18.96
N GLU A 34 -17.27 -13.03 18.72
CA GLU A 34 -17.28 -14.10 19.74
C GLU A 34 -15.89 -14.32 20.36
N ALA A 35 -14.84 -14.22 19.55
CA ALA A 35 -13.46 -14.32 19.98
C ALA A 35 -12.91 -13.01 20.61
N GLY A 36 -13.75 -11.98 20.77
CA GLY A 36 -13.42 -10.78 21.53
C GLY A 36 -12.68 -9.67 20.78
N VAL A 37 -12.63 -9.69 19.44
CA VAL A 37 -12.15 -8.54 18.64
C VAL A 37 -13.26 -7.50 18.53
N LEU A 38 -13.39 -6.76 19.63
CA LEU A 38 -14.38 -5.73 19.86
C LEU A 38 -13.76 -4.32 19.82
N PRO A 39 -14.55 -3.27 19.52
CA PRO A 39 -15.99 -3.30 19.20
C PRO A 39 -16.29 -3.73 17.76
N TYR A 40 -17.57 -3.90 17.43
CA TYR A 40 -18.02 -3.93 16.05
C TYR A 40 -18.16 -2.49 15.53
N ASN A 41 -17.37 -2.13 14.55
CA ASN A 41 -17.32 -0.77 13.99
C ASN A 41 -18.25 -0.57 12.77
N GLY A 42 -19.00 -1.59 12.37
CA GLY A 42 -19.83 -1.52 11.17
C GLY A 42 -19.01 -1.43 9.88
N PHE A 43 -19.60 -0.80 8.86
CA PHE A 43 -18.90 -0.46 7.62
C PHE A 43 -18.13 0.85 7.84
N THR A 44 -16.81 0.80 7.68
CA THR A 44 -15.96 1.98 7.78
C THR A 44 -14.71 1.84 6.94
N LEU A 45 -14.30 2.97 6.37
CA LEU A 45 -13.07 3.10 5.63
C LEU A 45 -11.90 3.39 6.58
N ASP A 46 -12.12 3.68 7.85
CA ASP A 46 -11.03 3.97 8.77
C ASP A 46 -10.33 2.67 9.23
N HIS A 47 -9.00 2.73 9.37
CA HIS A 47 -8.21 1.68 9.99
C HIS A 47 -8.29 1.84 11.52
N ILE A 48 -9.23 1.13 12.13
CA ILE A 48 -9.54 1.25 13.56
C ILE A 48 -9.65 -0.11 14.23
N TYR A 49 -9.18 -0.17 15.48
CA TYR A 49 -9.22 -1.40 16.28
C TYR A 49 -10.66 -1.92 16.44
N GLY A 50 -10.81 -3.24 16.43
CA GLY A 50 -12.10 -3.94 16.49
C GLY A 50 -12.41 -4.71 15.19
N THR A 51 -13.64 -5.22 15.10
CA THR A 51 -14.14 -5.89 13.90
C THR A 51 -14.84 -4.88 13.01
N LYS A 52 -14.49 -4.84 11.72
CA LYS A 52 -15.12 -3.94 10.75
C LYS A 52 -15.41 -4.62 9.42
N ILE A 53 -16.29 -3.99 8.65
CA ILE A 53 -16.47 -4.27 7.22
C ILE A 53 -15.70 -3.21 6.45
N GLY A 54 -14.73 -3.65 5.65
CA GLY A 54 -13.91 -2.79 4.80
C GLY A 54 -14.58 -2.48 3.45
N VAL A 55 -13.77 -2.03 2.50
CA VAL A 55 -14.18 -1.76 1.12
C VAL A 55 -13.59 -2.78 0.17
N MET A 56 -14.16 -2.87 -1.02
CA MET A 56 -13.62 -3.66 -2.12
C MET A 56 -13.51 -2.81 -3.39
N LEU A 57 -12.66 -3.26 -4.31
CA LEU A 57 -12.53 -2.70 -5.66
C LEU A 57 -13.39 -3.44 -6.69
N PHE A 58 -14.22 -4.38 -6.25
CA PHE A 58 -15.17 -5.07 -7.09
C PHE A 58 -16.52 -4.36 -6.96
N ASP A 59 -17.24 -4.15 -8.06
CA ASP A 59 -18.60 -3.63 -8.00
C ASP A 59 -19.61 -4.74 -7.63
N ARG A 60 -20.92 -4.42 -7.71
CA ARG A 60 -21.98 -5.38 -7.35
C ARG A 60 -22.15 -6.49 -8.38
N GLU A 61 -21.69 -6.25 -9.59
CA GLU A 61 -21.70 -7.14 -10.74
C GLU A 61 -20.46 -8.06 -10.74
N GLY A 62 -19.50 -7.82 -9.84
CA GLY A 62 -18.26 -8.60 -9.71
C GLY A 62 -17.14 -8.14 -10.65
N GLN A 63 -17.29 -6.99 -11.29
CA GLN A 63 -16.25 -6.39 -12.13
C GLN A 63 -15.20 -5.71 -11.25
N LYS A 64 -13.93 -6.04 -11.48
CA LYS A 64 -12.80 -5.40 -10.81
C LYS A 64 -12.56 -4.01 -11.38
N HIS A 65 -12.46 -3.02 -10.50
CA HIS A 65 -11.98 -1.69 -10.78
C HIS A 65 -10.52 -1.52 -10.36
N SER A 66 -9.80 -0.65 -11.06
CA SER A 66 -8.38 -0.40 -10.79
C SER A 66 -8.00 1.07 -10.92
N VAL A 67 -6.81 1.40 -10.41
CA VAL A 67 -6.24 2.76 -10.46
C VAL A 67 -6.18 3.34 -11.88
N VAL A 68 -6.11 2.49 -12.91
CA VAL A 68 -6.10 2.91 -14.33
C VAL A 68 -7.36 3.71 -14.67
N GLU A 69 -8.50 3.40 -14.04
CA GLU A 69 -9.74 4.13 -14.29
C GLU A 69 -9.72 5.57 -13.78
N LEU A 70 -8.78 5.93 -12.90
CA LEU A 70 -8.59 7.31 -12.49
C LEU A 70 -8.10 8.20 -13.65
N LEU A 71 -7.50 7.60 -14.69
CA LEU A 71 -7.11 8.32 -15.91
C LEU A 71 -8.33 8.87 -16.68
N LYS A 72 -9.55 8.33 -16.47
CA LYS A 72 -10.79 8.88 -17.05
C LYS A 72 -11.06 10.31 -16.60
N TYR A 73 -10.42 10.76 -15.51
CA TYR A 73 -10.54 12.12 -14.96
C TYR A 73 -9.38 13.03 -15.35
N ALA A 74 -8.43 12.55 -16.15
CA ALA A 74 -7.35 13.38 -16.68
C ALA A 74 -7.84 14.19 -17.88
N ASN A 75 -7.24 15.35 -18.11
CA ASN A 75 -7.48 16.12 -19.32
C ASN A 75 -6.79 15.43 -20.50
N SER A 76 -7.60 14.90 -21.43
CA SER A 76 -7.16 14.16 -22.62
C SER A 76 -6.23 14.94 -23.54
N ASP A 77 -6.31 16.28 -23.53
CA ASP A 77 -5.49 17.13 -24.40
C ASP A 77 -4.06 17.28 -23.87
N THR A 78 -3.82 16.90 -22.61
CA THR A 78 -2.55 17.14 -21.90
C THR A 78 -1.89 15.87 -21.39
N ILE A 79 -2.59 14.74 -21.40
CA ILE A 79 -2.07 13.46 -20.93
C ILE A 79 -1.81 12.52 -22.10
N VAL A 80 -0.60 11.94 -22.12
CA VAL A 80 -0.24 10.87 -23.04
C VAL A 80 0.28 9.71 -22.21
N VAL A 81 -0.23 8.51 -22.47
CA VAL A 81 0.15 7.28 -21.76
C VAL A 81 0.78 6.32 -22.76
N TYR A 82 2.07 6.05 -22.58
CA TYR A 82 2.79 5.04 -23.37
C TYR A 82 2.78 3.71 -22.63
N LEU A 83 2.18 2.69 -23.23
CA LEU A 83 2.27 1.31 -22.76
C LEU A 83 3.53 0.65 -23.35
N TYR A 84 4.01 -0.40 -22.69
CA TYR A 84 5.23 -1.12 -23.09
C TYR A 84 6.47 -0.22 -23.20
N ALA A 85 6.52 0.84 -22.40
CA ALA A 85 7.65 1.77 -22.29
C ALA A 85 8.49 1.44 -21.03
N TYR A 86 9.59 0.73 -21.21
CA TYR A 86 10.50 0.34 -20.14
C TYR A 86 11.47 1.49 -19.86
N VAL A 87 11.35 2.18 -18.73
CA VAL A 87 12.25 3.28 -18.37
C VAL A 87 13.59 2.74 -17.87
N HIS A 88 14.69 3.10 -18.54
CA HIS A 88 16.03 2.59 -18.22
C HIS A 88 16.88 3.58 -17.42
N LYS A 89 16.71 4.89 -17.65
CA LYS A 89 17.59 5.90 -17.05
C LYS A 89 16.92 7.26 -16.91
N ILE A 90 17.17 7.93 -15.79
CA ILE A 90 16.88 9.36 -15.60
C ILE A 90 18.08 10.17 -16.10
N LEU A 91 17.80 11.22 -16.86
CA LEU A 91 18.79 12.16 -17.38
C LEU A 91 18.94 13.35 -16.43
N PHE A 92 20.17 13.84 -16.28
CA PHE A 92 20.50 14.95 -15.40
C PHE A 92 21.33 16.01 -16.12
N THR A 93 21.04 17.28 -15.82
CA THR A 93 21.90 18.43 -16.15
C THR A 93 22.73 18.80 -14.92
N THR A 94 24.05 18.73 -15.05
CA THR A 94 25.00 19.00 -13.96
C THR A 94 25.91 20.20 -14.23
N LYS A 95 26.21 20.51 -15.50
CA LYS A 95 27.12 21.59 -15.89
C LYS A 95 26.57 22.96 -15.44
N GLY A 96 27.40 23.72 -14.74
CA GLY A 96 27.05 25.06 -14.27
C GLY A 96 26.00 25.12 -13.16
N ARG A 97 25.72 24.00 -12.47
CA ARG A 97 24.76 23.96 -11.36
C ARG A 97 25.41 23.42 -10.08
N PRO A 98 25.02 23.96 -8.90
CA PRO A 98 25.45 23.40 -7.62
C PRO A 98 24.78 22.06 -7.31
N LYS A 99 23.58 21.81 -7.85
CA LYS A 99 22.82 20.57 -7.73
C LYS A 99 22.48 19.99 -9.11
N PRO A 100 22.62 18.67 -9.33
CA PRO A 100 22.08 18.02 -10.52
C PRO A 100 20.58 18.30 -10.66
N LYS A 101 20.12 18.60 -11.87
CA LYS A 101 18.70 18.77 -12.18
C LYS A 101 18.23 17.65 -13.10
N ALA A 102 17.20 16.91 -12.71
CA ALA A 102 16.58 15.94 -13.61
C ALA A 102 15.98 16.65 -14.84
N SER A 103 16.26 16.13 -16.03
CA SER A 103 15.87 16.75 -17.31
C SER A 103 14.99 15.85 -18.19
N GLY A 104 14.91 14.56 -17.91
CA GLY A 104 14.14 13.62 -18.70
C GLY A 104 14.44 12.16 -18.39
N VAL A 105 13.98 11.26 -19.25
CA VAL A 105 14.23 9.82 -19.15
C VAL A 105 14.54 9.22 -20.52
N ILE A 106 15.29 8.13 -20.51
CA ILE A 106 15.43 7.21 -21.65
C ILE A 106 14.56 5.99 -21.37
N TYR A 107 13.71 5.61 -22.32
CA TYR A 107 12.91 4.40 -22.25
C TYR A 107 13.05 3.56 -23.51
N GLN A 108 12.78 2.27 -23.40
CA GLN A 108 12.80 1.29 -24.48
C GLN A 108 11.37 0.84 -24.78
N ASP A 109 10.99 0.72 -26.05
CA ASP A 109 9.70 0.17 -26.46
C ASP A 109 9.74 -1.36 -26.64
N ALA A 110 8.61 -1.95 -27.03
CA ALA A 110 8.48 -3.40 -27.24
C ALA A 110 9.39 -3.93 -28.37
N ASP A 111 9.72 -3.09 -29.36
CA ASP A 111 10.63 -3.41 -30.47
C ASP A 111 12.11 -3.18 -30.11
N ARG A 112 12.39 -2.93 -28.83
CA ARG A 112 13.72 -2.67 -28.27
C ARG A 112 14.36 -1.36 -28.76
N VAL A 113 13.57 -0.44 -29.32
CA VAL A 113 14.04 0.88 -29.75
C VAL A 113 14.07 1.84 -28.55
N PHE A 114 15.15 2.62 -28.45
CA PHE A 114 15.33 3.60 -27.39
C PHE A 114 14.76 4.96 -27.78
N HIS A 115 13.96 5.52 -26.88
CA HIS A 115 13.31 6.81 -26.97
C HIS A 115 13.72 7.72 -25.82
N LYS A 116 13.50 9.02 -25.98
CA LYS A 116 13.83 10.04 -24.98
C LYS A 116 12.62 10.94 -24.73
N ALA A 117 12.26 11.14 -23.47
CA ALA A 117 11.25 12.09 -23.05
C ALA A 117 11.90 13.16 -22.14
N GLU A 118 11.68 14.44 -22.44
CA GLU A 118 12.34 15.56 -21.75
C GLU A 118 11.33 16.50 -21.09
N LEU A 119 11.71 17.07 -19.95
CA LEU A 119 10.95 18.11 -19.27
C LEU A 119 11.16 19.44 -20.00
N VAL A 120 10.09 20.04 -20.52
CA VAL A 120 10.17 21.31 -21.25
C VAL A 120 10.31 22.48 -20.27
N ASN A 121 11.52 23.03 -20.15
CA ASN A 121 11.73 24.45 -19.87
C ASN A 121 13.13 24.88 -20.33
N LYS A 122 13.16 25.85 -21.25
CA LYS A 122 14.32 26.41 -22.00
C LYS A 122 15.67 26.30 -21.29
N ALA A 123 16.42 25.24 -21.59
CA ALA A 123 17.85 25.30 -21.85
C ALA A 123 18.19 24.05 -22.64
N MET A 124 18.49 24.20 -23.94
CA MET A 124 19.19 23.15 -24.67
C MET A 124 20.42 22.77 -23.85
N ASN A 125 20.52 21.52 -23.42
CA ASN A 125 21.76 20.99 -22.88
C ASN A 125 21.94 19.54 -23.28
N GLU A 126 23.11 19.29 -23.83
CA GLU A 126 23.61 18.01 -24.32
C GLU A 126 23.46 16.92 -23.26
N ALA A 127 22.66 15.91 -23.58
CA ALA A 127 22.53 14.70 -22.79
C ALA A 127 23.86 13.93 -22.85
N HIS A 128 24.71 14.13 -21.87
CA HIS A 128 25.93 13.34 -21.73
C HIS A 128 25.57 11.96 -21.20
N LYS A 129 25.90 10.92 -21.98
CA LYS A 129 25.94 9.53 -21.52
C LYS A 129 26.97 9.44 -20.39
N ILE A 130 26.56 9.25 -19.14
CA ILE A 130 27.53 8.97 -18.08
C ILE A 130 27.12 7.76 -17.25
N ASN A 131 28.05 6.80 -17.16
CA ASN A 131 28.11 5.71 -16.18
C ASN A 131 28.82 6.20 -14.90
N ARG A 132 28.41 7.35 -14.35
CA ARG A 132 29.05 7.99 -13.20
C ARG A 132 28.00 8.26 -12.13
N VAL A 133 28.41 8.13 -10.87
CA VAL A 133 27.61 8.55 -9.71
C VAL A 133 27.23 10.02 -9.89
N VAL A 134 25.93 10.30 -9.98
CA VAL A 134 25.38 11.66 -10.14
C VAL A 134 25.34 12.38 -8.79
N LEU A 135 24.86 11.67 -7.77
CA LEU A 135 24.86 12.06 -6.38
C LEU A 135 24.97 10.78 -5.56
N ASP A 136 25.86 10.76 -4.57
CA ASP A 136 25.96 9.65 -3.64
C ASP A 136 24.93 9.85 -2.52
N ASN A 137 23.95 8.97 -2.44
CA ASN A 137 23.03 8.89 -1.31
C ASN A 137 22.95 7.42 -0.85
N PRO A 138 23.66 7.06 0.23
CA PRO A 138 23.74 5.67 0.69
C PRO A 138 22.41 5.14 1.23
N MET A 139 21.40 6.00 1.42
CA MET A 139 20.08 5.58 1.89
C MET A 139 19.14 5.11 0.79
N VAL A 140 19.51 5.27 -0.48
CA VAL A 140 18.74 4.72 -1.61
C VAL A 140 18.75 3.20 -1.55
N GLY A 141 17.55 2.60 -1.61
CA GLY A 141 17.35 1.15 -1.49
C GLY A 141 17.42 0.62 -0.05
N GLN A 142 17.70 1.47 0.94
CA GLN A 142 17.74 1.08 2.35
C GLN A 142 16.39 1.24 3.04
N GLY A 143 16.18 0.48 4.12
CA GLY A 143 14.93 0.53 4.88
C GLY A 143 13.74 -0.05 4.12
N MET A 144 13.99 -1.00 3.21
CA MET A 144 12.94 -1.85 2.63
C MET A 144 12.27 -2.65 3.75
N GLY A 145 10.95 -2.65 3.78
CA GLY A 145 10.13 -3.39 4.72
C GLY A 145 9.04 -4.15 3.99
N ASP A 146 8.59 -5.23 4.61
CA ASP A 146 7.40 -5.95 4.17
C ASP A 146 6.69 -6.50 5.40
N ASN A 147 5.37 -6.43 5.38
CA ASN A 147 4.56 -6.93 6.48
C ASN A 147 4.54 -8.48 6.38
N LEU A 148 4.65 -9.13 7.53
CA LEU A 148 4.65 -10.58 7.58
C LEU A 148 3.22 -11.11 7.51
N MET A 149 3.05 -12.30 6.93
CA MET A 149 1.80 -13.06 6.92
C MET A 149 2.07 -14.50 7.37
N ASN A 150 1.12 -15.08 8.09
CA ASN A 150 0.98 -16.51 8.26
C ASN A 150 -0.33 -16.96 7.60
N ILE A 151 -0.56 -18.24 7.40
CA ILE A 151 -1.85 -18.70 6.87
C ILE A 151 -2.35 -19.84 7.76
N VAL A 152 -3.67 -19.88 7.95
CA VAL A 152 -4.36 -21.05 8.51
C VAL A 152 -5.46 -21.44 7.53
N VAL A 153 -5.32 -22.60 6.90
CA VAL A 153 -6.33 -23.19 6.02
C VAL A 153 -7.31 -23.99 6.86
N VAL A 154 -8.60 -23.70 6.70
CA VAL A 154 -9.69 -24.42 7.34
C VAL A 154 -10.44 -25.19 6.25
N PRO A 155 -10.36 -26.53 6.19
CA PRO A 155 -11.07 -27.32 5.19
C PRO A 155 -12.55 -27.45 5.56
N PHE A 156 -13.42 -27.43 4.53
CA PHE A 156 -14.87 -27.49 4.69
C PHE A 156 -15.45 -28.84 4.27
N PRO A 157 -16.42 -29.41 5.00
CA PRO A 157 -17.12 -30.64 4.60
C PRO A 157 -18.13 -30.42 3.48
N GLN A 158 -18.59 -29.18 3.29
CA GLN A 158 -19.52 -28.79 2.23
C GLN A 158 -18.92 -27.64 1.41
N PRO A 159 -19.25 -27.52 0.11
CA PRO A 159 -18.83 -26.40 -0.69
C PRO A 159 -19.30 -25.07 -0.07
N VAL A 160 -18.34 -24.21 0.27
CA VAL A 160 -18.61 -22.83 0.69
C VAL A 160 -18.50 -21.94 -0.54
N GLY A 161 -19.43 -20.99 -0.70
CA GLY A 161 -19.34 -20.00 -1.77
C GLY A 161 -18.05 -19.20 -1.66
N VAL A 162 -17.35 -18.99 -2.77
CA VAL A 162 -16.13 -18.17 -2.82
C VAL A 162 -16.46 -16.76 -2.34
N SER A 163 -15.61 -16.23 -1.46
CA SER A 163 -15.75 -14.86 -0.95
C SER A 163 -14.40 -14.13 -1.02
N LEU A 164 -14.45 -12.85 -1.38
CA LEU A 164 -13.29 -11.96 -1.28
C LEU A 164 -13.14 -11.47 0.16
N LEU A 165 -12.06 -10.72 0.44
CA LEU A 165 -11.84 -10.09 1.73
C LEU A 165 -12.83 -8.93 1.91
N GLU A 166 -13.68 -9.03 2.95
CA GLU A 166 -14.71 -8.03 3.24
C GLU A 166 -14.66 -7.58 4.70
N VAL A 167 -14.36 -8.52 5.61
CA VAL A 167 -14.28 -8.30 7.06
C VAL A 167 -12.84 -8.31 7.52
N VAL A 168 -12.51 -7.35 8.38
CA VAL A 168 -11.20 -7.21 9.00
C VAL A 168 -11.36 -7.18 10.51
N GLY A 169 -10.58 -8.00 11.21
CA GLY A 169 -10.37 -7.88 12.65
C GLY A 169 -9.04 -7.21 12.94
N ILE A 170 -9.05 -6.01 13.54
CA ILE A 170 -7.85 -5.24 13.89
C ILE A 170 -7.67 -5.27 15.40
N THR A 171 -6.51 -5.74 15.86
CA THR A 171 -6.17 -5.81 17.27
C THR A 171 -5.63 -4.47 17.80
N LYS A 172 -5.55 -4.32 19.13
CA LYS A 172 -4.92 -3.15 19.77
C LYS A 172 -3.42 -3.02 19.49
N PHE A 173 -2.78 -4.05 18.96
CA PHE A 173 -1.37 -4.07 18.61
C PHE A 173 -1.12 -3.84 17.11
N ASP A 174 -2.15 -3.41 16.37
CA ASP A 174 -2.09 -3.14 14.93
C ASP A 174 -1.85 -4.40 14.04
N SER A 175 -1.87 -5.59 14.64
CA SER A 175 -2.06 -6.85 13.91
C SER A 175 -3.50 -6.92 13.40
N PHE A 176 -3.69 -7.39 12.16
CA PHE A 176 -4.99 -7.53 11.55
C PHE A 176 -5.18 -8.91 10.91
N SER A 177 -6.42 -9.33 10.77
CA SER A 177 -6.79 -10.61 10.17
C SER A 177 -7.95 -10.43 9.20
N GLU A 178 -7.83 -11.04 8.02
CA GLU A 178 -8.86 -11.07 6.98
C GLU A 178 -8.92 -12.50 6.46
N TYR A 179 -10.10 -13.00 6.11
CA TYR A 179 -10.25 -14.38 5.68
C TYR A 179 -11.11 -14.39 4.42
N CYS A 180 -10.76 -15.23 3.45
CA CYS A 180 -11.58 -15.49 2.28
C CYS A 180 -11.98 -16.98 2.22
N ALA A 181 -13.09 -17.27 1.56
CA ALA A 181 -13.47 -18.62 1.19
C ALA A 181 -12.91 -18.92 -0.21
N GLY A 182 -12.12 -19.99 -0.34
CA GLY A 182 -11.41 -20.37 -1.57
C GLY A 182 -9.87 -20.31 -1.48
N LEU A 183 -9.35 -19.58 -0.50
CA LEU A 183 -7.97 -19.59 0.03
C LEU A 183 -8.02 -18.80 1.35
N SER A 184 -7.36 -19.20 2.43
CA SER A 184 -7.38 -18.44 3.70
C SER A 184 -6.07 -17.65 3.86
N LEU A 185 -6.10 -16.44 4.45
CA LEU A 185 -4.95 -15.55 4.67
C LEU A 185 -4.92 -15.13 6.16
N SER A 186 -3.76 -14.95 6.82
CA SER A 186 -3.74 -14.47 8.24
C SER A 186 -2.51 -13.62 8.60
N TYR A 187 -2.64 -12.32 8.78
CA TYR A 187 -1.47 -11.42 8.80
C TYR A 187 -0.79 -11.24 10.16
N ASN A 188 0.52 -10.93 10.13
CA ASN A 188 1.48 -10.74 11.23
C ASN A 188 0.91 -10.84 12.65
N LEU A 189 1.00 -12.05 13.22
CA LEU A 189 0.39 -12.38 14.50
C LEU A 189 1.43 -12.35 15.61
N THR A 190 1.21 -11.49 16.62
CA THR A 190 1.79 -11.74 17.94
C THR A 190 1.18 -13.03 18.51
N ARG A 191 1.86 -13.73 19.43
CA ARG A 191 1.36 -14.96 20.09
C ARG A 191 -0.09 -14.85 20.60
N ARG A 192 -0.51 -13.65 21.04
CA ARG A 192 -1.89 -13.38 21.49
C ARG A 192 -2.92 -13.38 20.36
N SER A 193 -2.51 -13.02 19.16
CA SER A 193 -3.37 -12.95 17.97
C SER A 193 -3.66 -14.35 17.39
N GLN A 194 -2.77 -15.33 17.61
CA GLN A 194 -3.01 -16.72 17.20
C GLN A 194 -4.06 -17.42 18.06
N ASN A 195 -4.09 -17.16 19.37
CA ASN A 195 -5.18 -17.64 20.23
C ASN A 195 -6.53 -17.11 19.72
N HIS A 196 -6.57 -15.87 19.24
CA HIS A 196 -7.77 -15.31 18.66
C HIS A 196 -8.21 -16.04 17.38
N ILE A 197 -7.30 -16.44 16.48
CA ILE A 197 -7.67 -17.28 15.32
C ILE A 197 -8.25 -18.62 15.77
N ILE A 198 -7.64 -19.24 16.78
CA ILE A 198 -8.14 -20.49 17.36
C ILE A 198 -9.55 -20.28 17.95
N GLU A 199 -9.78 -19.16 18.62
CA GLU A 199 -11.09 -18.78 19.18
C GLU A 199 -12.12 -18.50 18.08
N VAL A 200 -11.77 -17.78 17.01
CA VAL A 200 -12.65 -17.53 15.84
C VAL A 200 -13.02 -18.84 15.19
N ILE A 201 -12.02 -19.70 14.94
CA ILE A 201 -12.24 -21.05 14.43
C ILE A 201 -13.21 -21.75 15.38
N ASN A 202 -12.94 -21.80 16.69
CA ASN A 202 -13.77 -22.52 17.67
C ASN A 202 -15.12 -21.85 18.03
N SER A 203 -15.45 -20.71 17.44
CA SER A 203 -16.71 -20.00 17.67
C SER A 203 -17.94 -20.78 17.17
N ASN A 204 -19.11 -20.48 17.74
CA ASN A 204 -20.37 -21.09 17.30
C ASN A 204 -20.72 -20.66 15.87
N ALA A 205 -20.38 -19.42 15.49
CA ALA A 205 -20.54 -18.91 14.13
C ALA A 205 -19.84 -19.79 13.06
N PHE A 206 -18.69 -20.40 13.41
CA PHE A 206 -17.92 -21.27 12.51
C PHE A 206 -18.29 -22.75 12.58
N PHE A 207 -19.21 -23.16 13.46
CA PHE A 207 -19.55 -24.56 13.68
C PHE A 207 -19.95 -25.29 12.39
N ASN A 208 -20.79 -24.65 11.57
CA ASN A 208 -21.25 -25.22 10.29
C ASN A 208 -20.20 -25.21 9.18
N TYR A 209 -19.04 -24.60 9.43
CA TYR A 209 -17.96 -24.45 8.47
C TYR A 209 -16.72 -25.28 8.84
N LYS A 210 -16.86 -26.33 9.64
CA LYS A 210 -15.77 -27.27 9.91
C LYS A 210 -16.25 -28.70 9.85
N TYR A 211 -15.30 -29.61 9.61
CA TYR A 211 -15.51 -31.02 9.91
C TYR A 211 -15.75 -31.18 11.41
N THR A 212 -16.77 -31.94 11.77
CA THR A 212 -17.02 -32.35 13.16
C THR A 212 -15.75 -33.00 13.72
N ASN A 213 -15.23 -32.44 14.81
CA ASN A 213 -13.98 -32.80 15.53
C ASN A 213 -12.66 -32.23 15.00
N ALA A 214 -12.64 -31.37 13.97
CA ALA A 214 -11.40 -30.71 13.57
C ALA A 214 -10.87 -29.76 14.67
N THR A 215 -9.68 -30.06 15.19
CA THR A 215 -8.98 -29.25 16.20
C THR A 215 -8.06 -28.23 15.54
N ALA A 216 -7.79 -27.11 16.24
CA ALA A 216 -6.83 -26.12 15.75
C ALA A 216 -5.42 -26.71 15.50
N HIS A 217 -5.04 -27.73 16.27
CA HIS A 217 -3.76 -28.41 16.11
C HIS A 217 -3.68 -29.17 14.77
N GLU A 218 -4.75 -29.84 14.36
CA GLU A 218 -4.82 -30.51 13.05
C GLU A 218 -4.74 -29.51 11.89
N LEU A 219 -5.34 -28.32 12.04
CA LEU A 219 -5.25 -27.25 11.04
C LEU A 219 -3.82 -26.70 10.91
N PHE A 220 -3.10 -26.56 12.03
CA PHE A 220 -1.69 -26.16 11.98
C PHE A 220 -0.79 -27.25 11.39
N ASN A 221 -1.07 -28.54 11.64
CA ASN A 221 -0.36 -29.64 10.99
C ASN A 221 -0.54 -29.57 9.47
N LEU A 222 -1.79 -29.40 9.00
CA LEU A 222 -2.08 -29.23 7.58
C LEU A 222 -1.29 -28.08 6.94
N MET A 223 -1.15 -26.95 7.66
CA MET A 223 -0.38 -25.81 7.18
C MET A 223 1.12 -26.05 7.06
N LEU A 224 1.70 -26.95 7.85
CA LEU A 224 3.13 -27.27 7.75
C LEU A 224 3.44 -28.10 6.49
N ASP A 225 2.47 -28.85 5.98
CA ASP A 225 2.61 -29.62 4.74
C ASP A 225 2.47 -28.77 3.47
N ILE A 226 1.94 -27.54 3.59
CA ILE A 226 1.83 -26.60 2.47
C ILE A 226 3.16 -25.85 2.31
N PRO A 227 3.81 -25.92 1.12
CA PRO A 227 5.09 -25.27 0.88
C PRO A 227 4.92 -23.75 0.66
N THR A 228 4.57 -23.03 1.72
CA THR A 228 4.31 -21.59 1.66
C THR A 228 5.57 -20.74 1.48
N ASN A 229 6.75 -21.30 1.78
CA ASN A 229 8.05 -20.66 1.65
C ASN A 229 9.17 -21.73 1.58
N LEU A 230 10.41 -21.29 1.45
CA LEU A 230 11.61 -22.16 1.39
C LEU A 230 12.24 -22.45 2.77
N ARG A 231 11.56 -22.13 3.89
CA ARG A 231 12.12 -22.33 5.23
C ARG A 231 11.97 -23.79 5.67
N PRO A 232 12.96 -24.36 6.37
CA PRO A 232 12.82 -25.68 7.00
C PRO A 232 11.63 -25.71 7.96
N ARG A 233 10.93 -26.85 8.01
CA ARG A 233 9.78 -27.07 8.90
C ARG A 233 10.16 -27.98 10.06
N HIS A 234 9.72 -27.62 11.25
CA HIS A 234 9.97 -28.38 12.46
C HIS A 234 8.69 -29.09 12.91
N VAL A 235 8.80 -30.37 13.26
CA VAL A 235 7.66 -31.18 13.76
C VAL A 235 7.09 -30.58 15.05
N THR A 236 7.92 -29.93 15.86
CA THR A 236 7.53 -29.26 17.11
C THR A 236 6.77 -27.94 16.89
N SER A 237 6.70 -27.43 15.65
CA SER A 237 6.07 -26.16 15.33
C SER A 237 4.58 -26.14 15.67
N THR A 238 3.88 -27.27 15.58
CA THR A 238 2.44 -27.34 15.92
C THR A 238 2.14 -27.22 17.42
N LEU A 239 3.16 -27.37 18.27
CA LEU A 239 3.08 -27.17 19.71
C LEU A 239 3.70 -25.83 20.14
N ASN A 240 4.42 -25.15 19.25
CA ASN A 240 5.05 -23.87 19.49
C ASN A 240 4.67 -22.85 18.40
N LEU A 241 3.65 -22.06 18.72
CA LEU A 241 3.13 -21.00 17.87
C LEU A 241 4.17 -20.00 17.34
N THR A 242 5.23 -19.72 18.10
CA THR A 242 6.34 -18.86 17.62
C THR A 242 7.12 -19.55 16.51
N GLN A 243 7.44 -20.83 16.68
CA GLN A 243 8.14 -21.60 15.65
C GLN A 243 7.24 -21.82 14.42
N PHE A 244 5.94 -22.08 14.63
CA PHE A 244 4.96 -22.11 13.55
C PHE A 244 4.97 -20.82 12.71
N CYS A 245 5.00 -19.65 13.37
CA CYS A 245 5.07 -18.37 12.67
C CYS A 245 6.34 -18.28 11.83
N ILE A 246 7.50 -18.58 12.41
CA ILE A 246 8.80 -18.53 11.73
C ILE A 246 8.82 -19.47 10.53
N ASP A 247 8.31 -20.68 10.69
CA ASP A 247 8.35 -21.72 9.67
C ASP A 247 7.41 -21.40 8.51
N THR A 248 6.23 -20.82 8.77
CA THR A 248 5.18 -20.59 7.76
C THR A 248 5.14 -19.19 7.18
N VAL A 249 5.98 -18.26 7.68
CA VAL A 249 5.94 -16.83 7.33
C VAL A 249 6.05 -16.59 5.82
N MET A 250 5.26 -15.64 5.32
CA MET A 250 5.30 -15.18 3.95
C MET A 250 5.07 -13.66 3.86
N THR A 251 5.22 -13.11 2.67
CA THR A 251 4.84 -11.73 2.35
C THR A 251 3.32 -11.58 2.35
N ILE A 252 2.78 -10.46 2.84
CA ILE A 252 1.41 -10.01 2.54
C ILE A 252 1.32 -9.21 1.21
N TRP A 253 2.43 -9.09 0.50
CA TRP A 253 2.57 -8.26 -0.70
C TRP A 253 2.41 -6.76 -0.39
N HIS A 254 2.69 -6.34 0.85
CA HIS A 254 2.65 -4.95 1.31
C HIS A 254 4.07 -4.40 1.52
N TYR A 255 4.98 -4.71 0.59
CA TYR A 255 6.34 -4.20 0.64
C TYR A 255 6.38 -2.68 0.41
N HIS A 256 7.30 -2.01 1.10
CA HIS A 256 7.43 -0.56 1.12
C HIS A 256 8.86 -0.15 1.50
N GLY A 257 9.15 1.15 1.50
CA GLY A 257 10.49 1.67 1.83
C GLY A 257 11.48 1.67 0.65
N GLY A 258 12.75 1.98 0.92
CA GLY A 258 13.80 2.12 -0.10
C GLY A 258 14.02 3.56 -0.62
N CYS A 259 13.04 4.45 -0.49
CA CYS A 259 13.16 5.89 -0.77
C CYS A 259 12.50 6.74 0.33
N GLN A 260 12.76 6.37 1.58
CA GLN A 260 12.08 6.92 2.77
C GLN A 260 12.18 8.45 2.89
N VAL A 261 11.08 9.09 3.30
CA VAL A 261 11.04 10.51 3.65
C VAL A 261 12.03 10.81 4.78
N GLY A 262 12.77 11.92 4.65
CA GLY A 262 13.84 12.32 5.57
C GLY A 262 15.19 11.61 5.33
N ARG A 263 15.24 10.60 4.45
CA ARG A 263 16.49 9.87 4.12
C ARG A 263 16.88 9.99 2.65
N VAL A 264 15.91 9.84 1.75
CA VAL A 264 16.12 9.96 0.29
C VAL A 264 15.34 11.14 -0.30
N VAL A 265 14.13 11.37 0.20
CA VAL A 265 13.28 12.49 -0.21
C VAL A 265 12.96 13.41 0.97
N ASP A 266 12.68 14.68 0.69
CA ASP A 266 12.23 15.65 1.71
C ASP A 266 10.73 15.52 2.03
N LYS A 267 10.21 16.41 2.89
CA LYS A 267 8.78 16.48 3.27
C LYS A 267 7.82 16.80 2.12
N ASN A 268 8.35 17.26 0.99
CA ASN A 268 7.63 17.55 -0.25
C ASN A 268 7.89 16.48 -1.32
N TYR A 269 8.46 15.34 -0.91
CA TYR A 269 8.80 14.19 -1.74
C TYR A 269 9.85 14.50 -2.82
N LYS A 270 10.61 15.60 -2.68
CA LYS A 270 11.72 15.97 -3.59
C LYS A 270 12.97 15.18 -3.21
N VAL A 271 13.67 14.64 -4.19
CA VAL A 271 14.92 13.89 -3.94
C VAL A 271 15.98 14.83 -3.38
N LEU A 272 16.56 14.46 -2.25
CA LEU A 272 17.55 15.27 -1.57
C LEU A 272 18.77 15.49 -2.47
N GLY A 273 19.19 16.74 -2.62
CA GLY A 273 20.34 17.11 -3.44
C GLY A 273 20.11 17.11 -4.96
N ILE A 274 18.89 16.81 -5.43
CA ILE A 274 18.56 16.79 -6.86
C ILE A 274 17.36 17.70 -7.15
N ASP A 275 17.53 18.62 -8.10
CA ASP A 275 16.45 19.48 -8.56
C ASP A 275 15.54 18.74 -9.55
N ALA A 276 14.25 19.11 -9.57
CA ALA A 276 13.25 18.61 -10.51
C ALA A 276 12.99 17.09 -10.49
N LEU A 277 13.31 16.41 -9.37
CA LEU A 277 13.01 14.99 -9.19
C LEU A 277 12.21 14.76 -7.90
N ARG A 278 11.14 13.97 -7.98
CA ARG A 278 10.33 13.51 -6.84
C ARG A 278 10.11 12.00 -6.94
N VAL A 279 9.83 11.35 -5.80
CA VAL A 279 9.39 9.94 -5.72
C VAL A 279 8.06 9.91 -4.97
N ILE A 280 7.01 9.34 -5.58
CA ILE A 280 5.64 9.37 -5.05
C ILE A 280 5.02 7.98 -5.24
N ASP A 281 5.39 7.06 -4.35
CA ASP A 281 4.86 5.70 -4.28
C ASP A 281 5.13 5.10 -2.88
N GLY A 282 4.82 3.81 -2.69
CA GLY A 282 5.02 3.10 -1.43
C GLY A 282 6.48 3.01 -0.96
N SER A 283 7.47 3.29 -1.80
CA SER A 283 8.89 3.28 -1.41
C SER A 283 9.25 4.40 -0.41
N THR A 284 8.38 5.39 -0.29
CA THR A 284 8.57 6.56 0.57
C THR A 284 8.09 6.33 2.01
N PHE A 285 7.37 5.22 2.26
CA PHE A 285 6.83 4.90 3.56
C PHE A 285 7.90 4.33 4.51
N LEU A 286 7.80 4.72 5.78
CA LEU A 286 8.60 4.15 6.87
C LEU A 286 7.98 2.85 7.41
N LYS A 287 6.65 2.75 7.35
CA LYS A 287 5.83 1.62 7.78
C LYS A 287 4.56 1.56 6.94
N SER A 288 3.90 0.40 6.86
CA SER A 288 2.59 0.30 6.21
C SER A 288 1.57 1.25 6.86
N PRO A 289 0.84 2.08 6.08
CA PRO A 289 -0.10 3.08 6.59
C PRO A 289 -1.48 2.55 6.98
N GLY A 290 -1.71 1.23 7.01
CA GLY A 290 -2.99 0.61 7.35
C GLY A 290 -3.02 -0.88 7.04
N THR A 291 -4.21 -1.48 7.11
CA THR A 291 -4.43 -2.88 6.72
C THR A 291 -4.15 -3.05 5.24
N ASN A 292 -4.70 -2.20 4.37
CA ASN A 292 -4.46 -2.24 2.93
C ASN A 292 -3.92 -0.90 2.42
N LEU A 293 -2.67 -0.91 1.99
CA LEU A 293 -1.93 0.31 1.62
C LEU A 293 -2.35 0.92 0.27
N GLN A 294 -3.21 0.25 -0.50
CA GLN A 294 -3.52 0.66 -1.86
C GLN A 294 -4.17 2.05 -1.94
N ALA A 295 -5.20 2.38 -1.15
CA ALA A 295 -5.78 3.73 -1.26
C ALA A 295 -4.89 4.81 -0.70
N THR A 296 -4.03 4.54 0.29
CA THR A 296 -3.05 5.54 0.72
C THR A 296 -2.10 5.89 -0.42
N VAL A 297 -1.65 4.90 -1.21
CA VAL A 297 -0.82 5.15 -2.41
C VAL A 297 -1.60 5.91 -3.49
N MET A 298 -2.85 5.52 -3.77
CA MET A 298 -3.70 6.23 -4.75
C MET A 298 -3.97 7.68 -4.34
N MET A 299 -4.31 7.89 -3.06
CA MET A 299 -4.51 9.21 -2.46
C MET A 299 -3.23 10.04 -2.56
N LEU A 300 -2.08 9.47 -2.18
CA LEU A 300 -0.79 10.14 -2.21
C LEU A 300 -0.46 10.69 -3.60
N GLY A 301 -0.70 9.90 -4.65
CA GLY A 301 -0.52 10.33 -6.04
C GLY A 301 -1.34 11.57 -6.39
N ARG A 302 -2.63 11.58 -6.03
CA ARG A 302 -3.51 12.74 -6.26
C ARG A 302 -3.09 13.95 -5.43
N TYR A 303 -2.90 13.77 -4.13
CA TYR A 303 -2.54 14.83 -3.19
C TYR A 303 -1.26 15.54 -3.64
N MET A 304 -0.21 14.78 -3.97
CA MET A 304 1.04 15.35 -4.44
C MET A 304 0.92 15.98 -5.82
N GLY A 305 0.11 15.42 -6.72
CA GLY A 305 -0.20 16.04 -8.02
C GLY A 305 -0.83 17.43 -7.85
N GLN A 306 -1.84 17.56 -6.99
CA GLN A 306 -2.49 18.85 -6.70
C GLN A 306 -1.54 19.85 -6.05
N ARG A 307 -0.67 19.40 -5.14
CA ARG A 307 0.38 20.26 -4.55
C ARG A 307 1.38 20.76 -5.58
N ILE A 308 1.79 19.90 -6.52
CA ILE A 308 2.70 20.31 -7.61
C ILE A 308 2.06 21.39 -8.49
N LEU A 309 0.75 21.30 -8.76
CA LEU A 309 0.03 22.34 -9.52
C LEU A 309 0.01 23.67 -8.77
N ARG A 310 -0.38 23.67 -7.48
CA ARG A 310 -0.37 24.89 -6.66
C ARG A 310 1.02 25.52 -6.55
N GLU A 311 2.05 24.71 -6.32
CA GLU A 311 3.45 25.20 -6.30
C GLU A 311 3.83 25.88 -7.63
N ARG A 312 3.26 25.46 -8.77
CA ARG A 312 3.49 26.11 -10.07
C ARG A 312 2.71 27.42 -10.19
N ASP A 313 1.47 27.45 -9.75
CA ASP A 313 0.62 28.63 -9.80
C ASP A 313 1.18 29.74 -8.91
N GLU A 314 1.63 29.41 -7.69
CA GLU A 314 2.30 30.35 -6.78
C GLU A 314 3.61 30.92 -7.36
N VAL A 315 4.38 30.12 -8.10
CA VAL A 315 5.58 30.60 -8.80
C VAL A 315 5.21 31.47 -10.00
N GLY A 316 4.14 31.13 -10.72
CA GLY A 316 3.57 31.98 -11.78
C GLY A 316 3.14 33.35 -11.23
N GLU A 317 2.39 33.34 -10.13
CA GLU A 317 1.96 34.55 -9.43
C GLU A 317 3.13 35.34 -8.83
N LYS A 318 4.17 34.69 -8.31
CA LYS A 318 5.38 35.37 -7.82
C LYS A 318 6.17 36.02 -8.95
N ASN A 319 6.27 35.39 -10.12
CA ASN A 319 6.87 36.03 -11.29
C ASN A 319 6.05 37.24 -11.79
N GLU A 320 4.74 37.29 -11.51
CA GLU A 320 3.90 38.48 -11.72
C GLU A 320 3.99 39.51 -10.57
N LYS A 321 4.18 39.05 -9.33
CA LYS A 321 4.26 39.86 -8.10
C LYS A 321 5.68 40.30 -7.71
N ASP A 322 6.73 39.88 -8.42
CA ASP A 322 8.12 40.36 -8.25
C ASP A 322 8.31 41.84 -8.68
N LEU A 323 7.20 42.57 -8.87
CA LEU A 323 7.12 44.04 -8.80
C LEU A 323 6.82 44.59 -7.39
N SER A 324 6.67 43.77 -6.35
CA SER A 324 6.57 44.23 -4.96
C SER A 324 6.87 43.13 -3.94
N VAL A 325 7.97 43.31 -3.19
CA VAL A 325 8.53 42.39 -2.19
C VAL A 325 7.78 42.44 -0.85
N SER A 326 7.53 41.29 -0.21
CA SER A 326 8.08 40.90 1.12
C SER A 326 7.39 39.63 1.68
N PRO A 327 8.04 38.90 2.62
CA PRO A 327 7.88 37.45 2.82
C PRO A 327 7.07 37.09 4.07
N ILE A 328 6.42 35.90 4.08
CA ILE A 328 5.86 35.33 5.32
C ILE A 328 6.11 33.81 5.41
N GLU A 329 6.84 33.49 6.47
CA GLU A 329 6.80 32.42 7.49
C GLU A 329 6.44 30.95 7.20
N ASP A 330 7.12 30.13 8.01
CA ASP A 330 7.34 28.70 7.99
C ASP A 330 6.33 28.00 8.91
N GLU A 331 5.40 27.22 8.35
CA GLU A 331 4.56 26.32 9.15
C GLU A 331 5.17 24.91 9.22
N THR A 332 5.52 24.57 10.46
CA THR A 332 6.05 23.30 10.93
C THR A 332 4.93 22.28 11.15
N ASN A 333 5.31 20.99 11.11
CA ASN A 333 4.54 19.81 11.57
C ASN A 333 3.34 19.32 10.73
N LEU A 334 3.64 18.58 9.65
CA LEU A 334 2.68 17.65 9.02
C LEU A 334 3.18 16.20 8.92
N CYS A 335 4.43 15.91 9.32
CA CYS A 335 5.03 14.58 9.15
C CYS A 335 4.69 13.59 10.28
N SER A 336 4.06 14.05 11.36
CA SER A 336 3.60 13.22 12.48
C SER A 336 2.09 12.94 12.48
N SER A 337 1.35 13.50 11.53
CA SER A 337 -0.11 13.41 11.47
C SER A 337 -0.60 13.25 10.03
N PHE A 338 -0.28 12.10 9.42
CA PHE A 338 -1.28 11.55 8.51
C PHE A 338 -2.58 11.45 9.33
N PRO A 339 -3.72 12.01 8.86
CA PRO A 339 -4.99 11.80 9.54
C PRO A 339 -5.17 10.29 9.74
N LYS A 340 -5.71 9.92 10.90
CA LYS A 340 -5.98 8.53 11.32
C LYS A 340 -6.13 7.64 10.10
N ASN A 341 -5.15 6.74 9.94
CA ASN A 341 -5.02 5.79 8.83
C ASN A 341 -6.38 5.45 8.22
N LYS A 342 -6.64 5.86 6.97
CA LYS A 342 -7.80 5.41 6.19
C LYS A 342 -7.36 4.22 5.32
N LEU A 343 -8.28 3.27 5.20
CA LEU A 343 -8.28 1.84 4.82
C LEU A 343 -7.99 0.81 5.91
#